data_AF-A0AAW3WT13-F1
#
_entry.id   AF-A0AAW3WT13-F1
#
_cell.length_a   1.000
_cell.length_b   1.000
_cell.length_c   1.000
_cell.angle_alpha   90.00
_cell.angle_beta   90.00
_cell.angle_gamma   90.00
#
_symmetry.space_group_name_H-M   'P 1'
#
loop_
_entity.id
_entity.type
_entity.pdbx_description
1 polymer ?
#
loop_
_entity_poly.entity_id
_entity_poly.type
_entity_poly.pdbx_seq_one_letter_code
_entity_poly.pdbx_strand_id
1 'polypeptide(L)' 'MFRTMNDDVLEALFIEGLTRVEQDRCMQYLYDKGHNVPAIAKKFNLSQASVYSRINANRGRGPAFKA' A
#
# COMPACT_ATOMS: atom_id res chain seq x y z
N MET A 1 -18.53 1.55 -2.16
CA MET A 1 -17.79 2.55 -2.96
C MET A 1 -17.35 1.87 -4.24
N PHE A 2 -17.75 2.40 -5.39
CA PHE A 2 -17.41 1.87 -6.70
C PHE A 2 -15.96 2.21 -7.05
N ARG A 3 -15.27 1.32 -7.78
CA ARG A 3 -13.97 1.62 -8.39
C ARG A 3 -14.15 2.74 -9.42
N THR A 4 -13.17 3.63 -9.48
CA THR A 4 -13.12 4.71 -10.46
C THR A 4 -12.03 4.43 -11.48
N MET A 5 -12.13 5.03 -12.67
CA MET A 5 -11.05 4.98 -13.67
C MET A 5 -9.70 5.43 -13.09
N ASN A 6 -9.71 6.38 -12.15
CA ASN A 6 -8.49 6.82 -11.48
C ASN A 6 -7.88 5.73 -10.57
N ASP A 7 -8.72 4.89 -9.95
CA ASP A 7 -8.22 3.73 -9.20
C ASP A 7 -7.55 2.71 -10.12
N ASP A 8 -8.14 2.46 -11.29
CA ASP A 8 -7.62 1.50 -12.26
C ASP A 8 -6.32 2.00 -12.91
N VAL A 9 -6.22 3.29 -13.22
CA VAL A 9 -4.97 3.90 -13.72
C VAL A 9 -3.87 3.83 -12.67
N LEU A 10 -4.18 4.13 -11.40
CA LEU A 10 -3.20 4.03 -10.31
C LEU A 10 -2.74 2.59 -10.08
N GLU A 11 -3.65 1.62 -10.17
CA GLU A 11 -3.31 0.21 -10.10
C GLU A 11 -2.41 -0.20 -11.27
N ALA A 12 -2.75 0.19 -12.50
CA ALA A 12 -1.95 -0.12 -13.69
C ALA A 12 -0.53 0.45 -13.59
N LEU A 13 -0.40 1.72 -13.16
CA LEU A 13 0.92 2.33 -12.92
C LEU A 13 1.72 1.60 -11.84
N PHE A 14 1.05 1.13 -10.78
CA PHE A 14 1.71 0.38 -9.73
C PHE A 14 2.16 -1.02 -10.18
N ILE A 15 1.31 -1.75 -10.91
CA ILE A 15 1.57 -3.13 -11.32
C ILE A 15 2.56 -3.19 -12.49
N GLU A 16 2.32 -2.39 -13.54
CA GLU A 16 3.07 -2.44 -14.80
C GLU A 16 4.23 -1.44 -14.83
N GLY A 17 4.08 -0.31 -14.13
CA GLY A 17 5.03 0.80 -14.20
C GLY A 17 6.16 0.75 -13.16
N LEU A 18 6.02 -0.06 -12.11
CA LEU A 18 6.99 -0.14 -11.02
C LEU A 18 7.61 -1.54 -10.94
N THR A 19 8.93 -1.59 -10.74
CA THR A 19 9.61 -2.82 -10.36
C THR A 19 9.12 -3.33 -9.01
N ARG A 20 9.38 -4.60 -8.70
CA ARG A 20 8.96 -5.20 -7.42
C ARG A 20 9.47 -4.41 -6.20
N VAL A 21 10.71 -3.93 -6.26
CA VAL A 21 11.33 -3.14 -5.19
C VAL A 21 10.65 -1.78 -5.04
N GLU A 22 10.30 -1.13 -6.14
CA GLU A 22 9.60 0.16 -6.13
C GLU A 22 8.17 0.03 -5.60
N GLN A 23 7.48 -1.05 -5.94
CA GLN A 23 6.18 -1.38 -5.35
C GLN A 23 6.27 -1.54 -3.82
N ASP A 24 7.29 -2.25 -3.33
CA ASP A 24 7.50 -2.45 -1.88
C ASP A 24 7.74 -1.11 -1.18
N ARG A 25 8.59 -0.24 -1.77
CA ARG A 25 8.83 1.12 -1.28
C ARG A 25 7.57 1.99 -1.31
N CYS A 26 6.76 1.89 -2.35
CA CYS A 26 5.50 2.62 -2.47
C CYS A 26 4.52 2.21 -1.35
N MET A 27 4.35 0.91 -1.12
CA MET A 27 3.50 0.42 -0.03
C MET A 27 4.04 0.80 1.35
N GLN A 28 5.37 0.72 1.55
CA GLN A 28 6.01 1.17 2.79
C GLN A 28 5.74 2.65 3.04
N TYR A 29 5.92 3.50 2.01
CA TYR A 29 5.66 4.93 2.11
C TYR A 29 4.21 5.22 2.51
N LEU A 30 3.22 4.54 1.92
CA LEU A 30 1.82 4.71 2.28
C LEU A 30 1.54 4.27 3.72
N TYR A 31 2.16 3.18 4.16
CA TYR A 31 2.07 2.71 5.53
C TYR A 31 2.67 3.72 6.52
N ASP A 32 3.84 4.27 6.21
CA ASP A 32 4.52 5.29 7.02
C ASP A 32 3.72 6.60 7.08
N LYS A 33 2.88 6.89 6.08
CA LYS A 33 1.90 8.00 6.09
C LYS A 33 0.65 7.71 6.92
N GLY A 34 0.54 6.53 7.53
CA GLY A 34 -0.57 6.14 8.41
C GLY A 34 -1.68 5.37 7.71
N HIS A 35 -1.54 5.00 6.42
CA HIS A 35 -2.51 4.12 5.78
C HIS A 35 -2.32 2.68 6.30
N ASN A 36 -3.42 2.04 6.70
CA ASN A 36 -3.37 0.67 7.17
C ASN A 36 -3.23 -0.34 6.01
N VAL A 37 -2.72 -1.53 6.32
CA VAL A 37 -2.51 -2.61 5.34
C VAL A 37 -3.79 -3.00 4.58
N PRO A 38 -4.97 -3.14 5.23
CA PRO A 38 -6.21 -3.40 4.49
C PRO A 38 -6.54 -2.36 3.41
N ALA A 39 -6.32 -1.07 3.69
CA ALA A 39 -6.57 0.00 2.73
C ALA A 39 -5.59 -0.05 1.55
N ILE A 40 -4.30 -0.27 1.82
CA ILE A 40 -3.25 -0.38 0.78
C ILE A 40 -3.53 -1.60 -0.11
N ALA A 41 -3.82 -2.75 0.51
CA ALA A 41 -4.16 -3.98 -0.19
C ALA A 41 -5.37 -3.78 -1.12
N LYS A 42 -6.43 -3.15 -0.62
CA LYS A 42 -7.61 -2.83 -1.43
C LYS A 42 -7.29 -1.89 -2.59
N LYS A 43 -6.47 -0.85 -2.34
CA LYS A 43 -6.14 0.17 -3.35
C LYS A 43 -5.44 -0.42 -4.57
N PHE A 44 -4.51 -1.35 -4.35
CA PHE A 44 -3.73 -1.98 -5.43
C PHE A 44 -4.18 -3.41 -5.76
N ASN A 45 -5.38 -3.80 -5.29
CA ASN A 45 -5.94 -5.12 -5.53
C ASN A 45 -5.01 -6.29 -5.14
N LEU A 46 -4.29 -6.13 -4.02
CA LEU A 46 -3.40 -7.13 -3.45
C LEU A 46 -4.07 -7.87 -2.28
N SER A 47 -3.55 -9.06 -1.95
CA SER A 47 -3.89 -9.70 -0.68
C SER A 47 -3.20 -8.96 0.48
N GLN A 48 -3.86 -8.87 1.64
CA GLN A 48 -3.25 -8.27 2.83
C GLN A 48 -1.97 -9.02 3.25
N ALA A 49 -1.96 -10.35 3.10
CA ALA A 49 -0.78 -11.18 3.37
C ALA A 49 0.43 -10.79 2.50
N SER A 50 0.20 -10.53 1.21
CA SER A 50 1.25 -10.04 0.30
C SER A 50 1.80 -8.69 0.75
N VAL A 51 0.94 -7.76 1.17
CA VAL A 51 1.40 -6.46 1.69
C VAL A 51 2.21 -6.65 2.98
N TYR A 52 1.71 -7.42 3.95
CA TYR A 52 2.41 -7.67 5.21
C TYR A 52 3.79 -8.32 5.04
N SER A 53 3.95 -9.19 4.05
CA SER A 53 5.26 -9.83 3.79
C SER A 53 6.25 -8.92 3.07
N ARG A 54 5.81 -7.76 2.57
CA ARG A 54 6.60 -6.86 1.72
C ARG A 54 6.96 -5.54 2.39
N ILE A 55 6.25 -5.15 3.44
CA ILE A 55 6.51 -3.91 4.19
C ILE A 55 6.93 -4.22 5.62
N ASN A 56 7.72 -3.32 6.22
CA ASN A 56 8.08 -3.31 7.63
C ASN A 56 6.90 -2.83 8.49
N ALA A 57 5.79 -3.56 8.45
CA ALA A 57 4.66 -3.34 9.34
C ALA A 57 5.06 -3.79 10.76
N ASN A 58 5.67 -2.89 11.53
CA ASN A 58 5.91 -3.13 12.95
C ASN A 58 4.59 -3.47 13.61
N ARG A 59 4.50 -4.67 14.18
CA ARG A 59 3.35 -5.30 14.86
C ARG A 59 2.85 -4.52 16.10
N GLY A 60 2.59 -3.21 16.00
CA GLY A 60 1.98 -2.41 17.06
C GLY A 60 2.64 -1.06 17.39
N ARG A 61 3.64 -0.57 16.65
CA ARG A 61 4.21 0.78 16.88
C ARG A 61 4.65 1.44 15.58
N GLY A 62 3.69 1.96 14.81
CA GLY A 62 3.99 3.12 13.96
C GLY A 62 4.27 4.33 14.86
N PRO A 63 5.00 5.37 14.39
CA PRO A 63 5.16 6.59 15.17
C PRO A 63 3.78 7.11 15.54
N ALA A 64 3.52 7.28 16.83
CA ALA A 64 2.27 7.88 17.29
C ALA A 64 2.11 9.20 16.55
N PHE A 65 1.13 9.26 15.66
CA PHE A 65 0.74 10.49 15.00
C PHE A 65 0.31 11.44 16.12
N LYS A 66 1.20 12.33 16.55
CA LYS A 66 0.81 13.48 17.36
C LYS A 66 0.17 14.45 16.38
N ALA A 67 -1.14 14.59 16.52
CA ALA A 67 -1.92 15.68 15.93
C ALA A 67 -1.40 17.04 16.40
#